data_AF-A0A9D8MMR5-F1
#
_entry.id   AF-A0A9D8MMR5-F1
#
_cell.length_a   1.000
_cell.length_b   1.000
_cell.length_c   1.000
_cell.angle_alpha   90.00
_cell.angle_beta   90.00
_cell.angle_gamma   90.00
#
_symmetry.space_group_name_H-M   'P 1'
#
loop_
_entity.id
_entity.type
_entity.pdbx_description
1 polymer ?
#
loop_
_entity_poly.entity_id
_entity_poly.type
_entity_poly.pdbx_seq_one_letter_code
_entity_poly.pdbx_strand_id
1 'polypeptide(L)'
;MNVSKLTSGLLGLALTAAMVQADGPTISCKRDGNSFIVTYTGELYQSTDAVKWTKVNTSSSPYRVAMGDKKMFFCAKGEAVDRSFSIPL
;
A
#
# COMPACT_ATOMS: atom_id res chain seq x y z
N MET A 1 -57.17 -30.62 13.35
CA MET A 1 -56.03 -31.16 12.60
C MET A 1 -54.84 -30.25 12.89
N ASN A 2 -54.01 -30.60 13.87
CA ASN A 2 -52.82 -29.84 14.26
C ASN A 2 -51.63 -30.41 13.50
N VAL A 3 -50.91 -29.56 12.76
CA VAL A 3 -49.69 -29.97 12.07
C VAL A 3 -48.56 -28.97 12.39
N SER A 4 -47.71 -29.43 13.30
CA SER A 4 -46.24 -29.36 13.28
C SER A 4 -45.53 -28.00 13.35
N LYS A 5 -44.90 -27.81 14.52
CA LYS A 5 -43.66 -27.07 14.73
C LYS A 5 -42.64 -27.32 13.62
N LEU A 6 -42.06 -26.25 13.08
CA LEU A 6 -40.69 -26.23 12.56
C LEU A 6 -39.96 -25.05 13.22
N THR A 7 -39.36 -25.34 14.36
CA THR A 7 -38.20 -24.58 14.83
C THR A 7 -37.00 -25.21 14.15
N SER A 8 -36.38 -24.53 13.20
CA SER A 8 -35.05 -24.92 12.71
C SER A 8 -34.42 -23.70 12.09
N GLY A 9 -33.32 -23.28 12.72
CA GLY A 9 -32.70 -22.00 12.52
C GLY A 9 -32.29 -21.77 11.08
N LEU A 10 -32.75 -20.66 10.53
CA LEU A 10 -31.90 -19.92 9.64
C LEU A 10 -31.01 -19.09 10.58
N LEU A 11 -29.88 -19.66 11.01
CA LEU A 11 -28.71 -18.82 11.27
C LEU A 11 -28.54 -18.07 9.96
N GLY A 12 -29.01 -16.82 9.92
CA GLY A 12 -28.53 -15.86 8.97
C GLY A 12 -27.05 -15.80 9.23
N LEU A 13 -26.29 -16.61 8.49
CA LEU A 13 -24.88 -16.42 8.32
C LEU A 13 -24.83 -15.08 7.60
N ALA A 14 -24.81 -14.00 8.39
CA ALA A 14 -24.21 -12.76 7.95
C ALA A 14 -22.79 -13.18 7.61
N LEU A 15 -22.60 -13.58 6.36
CA LEU A 15 -21.33 -13.47 5.69
C LEU A 15 -21.09 -11.97 5.67
N THR A 16 -20.69 -11.41 6.82
CA THR A 16 -19.78 -10.30 6.85
C THR A 16 -18.59 -10.87 6.10
N ALA A 17 -18.62 -10.76 4.77
CA ALA A 17 -17.42 -10.64 4.01
C ALA A 17 -16.71 -9.52 4.73
N ALA A 18 -15.80 -9.89 5.62
CA ALA A 18 -14.74 -9.02 6.02
C ALA A 18 -14.14 -8.66 4.68
N MET A 19 -14.54 -7.51 4.15
CA MET A 19 -13.74 -6.79 3.20
C MET A 19 -12.40 -6.69 3.92
N VAL A 20 -11.53 -7.66 3.65
CA VAL A 20 -10.11 -7.42 3.74
C VAL A 20 -9.98 -6.26 2.78
N GLN A 21 -10.01 -5.04 3.32
CA GLN A 21 -9.41 -3.91 2.63
C GLN A 21 -8.02 -4.45 2.36
N ALA A 22 -7.80 -4.90 1.12
CA ALA A 22 -6.47 -5.23 0.68
C ALA A 22 -5.71 -3.96 1.00
N ASP A 23 -4.80 -4.02 1.99
CA ASP A 23 -4.16 -2.83 2.52
C ASP A 23 -3.77 -1.97 1.32
N GLY A 24 -4.24 -0.72 1.34
CA GLY A 24 -4.00 0.21 0.27
C GLY A 24 -2.51 0.35 -0.01
N PRO A 25 -2.11 1.01 -1.10
CA PRO A 25 -0.71 1.40 -1.23
C PRO A 25 -0.25 2.08 0.06
N THR A 26 0.87 1.63 0.61
CA THR A 26 1.49 2.23 1.79
C THR A 26 2.95 2.49 1.47
N ILE A 27 3.42 3.69 1.82
CA ILE A 27 4.82 4.05 1.65
C ILE A 27 5.36 4.71 2.92
N SER A 28 6.57 4.35 3.33
CA SER A 28 7.28 4.96 4.43
C SER A 28 8.76 5.08 4.11
N CYS A 29 9.41 6.10 4.67
CA CYS A 29 10.86 6.23 4.64
C CYS A 29 11.43 6.34 6.03
N LYS A 30 12.61 5.76 6.21
CA LYS A 30 13.50 6.07 7.33
C LYS A 30 14.89 6.41 6.83
N ARG A 31 15.59 7.26 7.57
CA ARG A 31 17.01 7.53 7.37
C ARG A 31 17.83 6.41 8.00
N ASP A 32 18.87 5.94 7.31
CA ASP A 32 19.83 4.91 7.74
C ASP A 32 21.24 5.29 7.28
N GLY A 33 21.98 6.01 8.15
CA GLY A 33 23.27 6.59 7.80
C GLY A 33 23.16 7.56 6.61
N ASN A 34 24.00 7.36 5.58
CA ASN A 34 23.96 8.11 4.31
C ASN A 34 22.97 7.54 3.29
N SER A 35 21.93 6.83 3.74
CA SER A 35 20.90 6.27 2.88
C SER A 35 19.50 6.51 3.45
N PHE A 36 18.50 6.44 2.57
CA PHE A 36 17.11 6.30 2.93
C PHE A 36 16.63 4.89 2.60
N ILE A 37 15.82 4.34 3.51
CA ILE A 37 15.17 3.04 3.35
C ILE A 37 13.70 3.31 3.11
N VAL A 38 13.24 2.99 1.91
CA VAL A 38 11.86 3.17 1.48
C VAL A 38 11.16 1.82 1.57
N THR A 39 10.22 1.69 2.49
CA THR A 39 9.38 0.50 2.64
C THR A 39 8.02 0.81 2.02
N TYR A 40 7.58 -0.03 1.09
CA TYR A 40 6.36 0.21 0.33
C TYR A 40 5.61 -1.08 -0.01
N THR A 41 4.34 -0.93 -0.38
CA THR A 41 3.50 -2.00 -0.96
C THR A 41 3.08 -1.64 -2.39
N GLY A 42 3.13 -2.64 -3.28
CA GLY A 42 2.84 -2.44 -4.71
C GLY A 42 4.05 -1.96 -5.50
N GLU A 43 3.83 -1.01 -6.41
CA GLU A 43 4.83 -0.50 -7.34
C GLU A 43 5.42 0.82 -6.85
N LEU A 44 6.75 0.96 -6.91
CA LEU A 44 7.45 2.18 -6.52
C LEU A 44 7.73 3.05 -7.74
N TYR A 45 7.48 4.35 -7.60
CA TYR A 45 7.80 5.37 -8.59
C TYR A 45 8.72 6.42 -7.97
N GLN A 46 9.65 6.94 -8.78
CA GLN A 46 10.58 7.97 -8.36
C GLN A 46 10.53 9.19 -9.29
N SER A 47 10.84 10.36 -8.72
CA SER A 47 10.99 11.62 -9.45
C SER A 47 12.04 12.51 -8.81
N THR A 48 12.67 13.37 -9.61
CA THR A 48 13.55 14.46 -9.15
C THR A 48 12.84 15.82 -9.13
N ASP A 49 11.72 15.96 -9.86
CA ASP A 49 11.00 17.21 -10.08
C ASP A 49 9.53 17.19 -9.64
N ALA A 50 9.00 16.03 -9.24
CA ALA A 50 7.58 15.76 -8.92
C ALA A 50 6.61 15.95 -10.10
N VAL A 51 7.13 16.19 -11.29
CA VAL A 51 6.35 16.35 -12.53
C VAL A 51 6.42 15.06 -13.35
N LYS A 52 7.62 14.51 -13.51
CA LYS A 52 7.86 13.27 -14.27
C LYS A 52 8.20 12.14 -13.32
N TRP A 53 7.44 11.07 -13.41
CA TRP A 53 7.58 9.90 -12.55
C TRP A 53 8.01 8.70 -13.37
N THR A 54 9.01 7.98 -12.88
CA THR A 54 9.52 6.77 -13.52
C THR A 54 9.37 5.60 -12.57
N LYS A 55 8.81 4.49 -13.06
CA LYS A 55 8.69 3.25 -12.30
C LYS A 55 10.07 2.68 -11.98
N VAL A 56 10.28 2.27 -10.74
CA VAL A 56 11.54 1.65 -10.29
C VAL A 56 11.44 0.14 -10.53
N ASN A 57 11.78 -0.29 -11.75
CA ASN A 57 11.55 -1.65 -12.25
C ASN A 57 12.27 -2.78 -11.49
N THR A 58 13.31 -2.48 -10.71
CA THR A 58 14.10 -3.46 -9.94
C THR A 58 14.02 -3.25 -8.43
N SER A 59 13.00 -2.53 -7.96
CA SER A 59 12.82 -2.30 -6.53
C SER A 59 12.11 -3.48 -5.87
N SER A 60 12.72 -4.02 -4.81
CA SER A 60 12.03 -4.78 -3.79
C SER A 60 11.94 -3.94 -2.53
N SER A 61 10.84 -4.08 -1.80
CA SER A 61 10.69 -3.46 -0.48
C SER A 61 11.46 -4.29 0.55
N PRO A 62 12.35 -3.69 1.37
CA PRO A 62 12.69 -2.27 1.41
C PRO A 62 13.71 -1.86 0.33
N TYR A 63 13.46 -0.71 -0.32
CA TYR A 63 14.34 -0.14 -1.34
C TYR A 63 15.33 0.86 -0.72
N ARG A 64 16.63 0.66 -0.95
CA ARG A 64 17.70 1.52 -0.43
C ARG A 64 18.09 2.59 -1.45
N VAL A 65 18.10 3.84 -1.00
CA VAL A 65 18.41 5.02 -1.80
C VAL A 65 19.59 5.74 -1.17
N ALA A 66 20.68 5.91 -1.92
CA ALA A 66 21.81 6.72 -1.45
C ALA A 66 21.41 8.19 -1.37
N MET A 67 21.87 8.88 -0.32
CA MET A 67 21.78 10.34 -0.25
C MET A 67 22.71 10.96 -1.29
N GLY A 68 22.21 11.93 -2.04
CA GLY A 68 23.02 12.65 -3.02
C GLY A 68 22.19 13.68 -3.80
N ASP A 69 21.03 13.26 -4.30
CA ASP A 69 20.12 14.12 -5.03
C ASP A 69 18.73 14.15 -4.38
N LYS A 70 17.99 15.24 -4.61
CA LYS A 70 16.58 15.31 -4.25
C LYS A 70 15.81 14.23 -5.02
N LYS A 71 15.30 13.23 -4.30
CA LYS A 71 14.44 12.18 -4.83
C LYS A 71 13.13 12.17 -4.06
N MET A 72 12.04 12.04 -4.80
CA MET A 72 10.68 11.90 -4.28
C MET A 72 10.15 10.54 -4.70
N PHE A 73 9.36 9.93 -3.82
CA PHE A 73 8.84 8.59 -4.02
C PHE A 73 7.34 8.56 -3.75
N PHE A 74 6.61 7.78 -4.53
CA PHE A 74 5.25 7.36 -4.21
C PHE A 74 5.09 5.88 -4.55
N CYS A 75 4.06 5.24 -3.98
CA CYS A 75 3.70 3.88 -4.34
C CYS A 75 2.26 3.80 -4.87
N ALA A 76 2.03 2.84 -5.76
CA ALA A 76 0.73 2.56 -6.35
C ALA A 76 0.41 1.07 -6.29
N LYS A 77 -0.87 0.73 -6.13
CA LYS A 77 -1.38 -0.64 -6.13
C LYS A 77 -2.70 -0.65 -6.90
N GLY A 78 -2.67 -1.12 -8.14
CA GLY A 78 -3.80 -0.98 -9.06
C GLY A 78 -4.03 0.49 -9.43
N GLU A 79 -5.28 0.97 -9.36
CA GLU A 79 -5.63 2.38 -9.58
C GLU A 79 -5.41 3.27 -8.33
N ALA A 80 -5.16 2.66 -7.16
CA ALA A 80 -4.91 3.39 -5.94
C ALA A 80 -3.47 3.90 -5.87
N VAL A 81 -3.30 5.16 -5.44
CA VAL A 81 -2.01 5.84 -5.27
C VAL A 81 -1.94 6.41 -3.86
N ASP A 82 -0.85 6.18 -3.13
CA ASP A 82 -0.61 6.82 -1.83
C ASP A 82 0.28 8.06 -2.02
N ARG A 83 -0.08 9.17 -1.36
CA ARG A 83 0.56 10.47 -1.62
C ARG A 83 1.96 10.50 -1.01
N SER A 84 2.93 10.62 -1.92
CA SER A 84 4.36 10.85 -1.77
C SER A 84 4.84 11.62 -0.53
N PHE A 85 5.99 11.20 0.02
CA PHE A 85 6.81 12.03 0.91
C PHE A 85 8.00 12.64 0.15
N SER A 86 8.38 13.86 0.53
CA SER A 86 9.64 14.47 0.10
C SER A 86 10.73 14.13 1.10
N ILE A 87 11.87 13.69 0.60
CA ILE A 87 13.07 13.51 1.40
C ILE A 87 13.83 14.85 1.42
N PRO A 88 13.90 15.58 2.55
CA PRO A 88 14.78 16.72 2.67
C PRO A 88 16.24 16.26 2.71
N LEU A 89 17.10 17.06 2.07
CA LEU A 89 18.57 16.94 2.08
C LEU A 89 19.08 16.74 3.51
#